data_AF-A0A1G8CRE1-F1
#
_entry.id   AF-A0A1G8CRE1-F1
#
_cell.length_a   1.000
_cell.length_b   1.000
_cell.length_c   1.000
_cell.angle_alpha   90.00
_cell.angle_beta   90.00
_cell.angle_gamma   90.00
#
_symmetry.space_group_name_H-M   'P 1'
#
loop_
_entity.id
_entity.type
_entity.pdbx_description
1 polymer ?
#
loop_
_entity_poly.entity_id
_entity_poly.type
_entity_poly.pdbx_seq_one_letter_code
_entity_poly.pdbx_strand_id
1 'polypeptide(L)'
;MNERSWDRLLKSIEDGLVVPVLGPQTLIAEGRNDSFQAQVARRLLQFYDSDAGSNPLPPFHELNEAVTRLKRDHSIQDLYGDIHDAIEQLTPRSEAAIPEPVKQIAAITHFRLFVTLTPDELLARSLRTRCAVNEIVHSPYLPTSEGTDLPTDWLSRQGEVYLLYLFGKSRPAPMFAIHDEDILEYVHNIIARGSHVPVKFFAELQQRNLLLIGCNFPEWLSRFFLRLTNQRRLSDTQRKREWLIEALKPEEELIYFLKSYSEGTEMLSDISPAAFIAELHQRWLARHGAVDASVSPQTEVIPLNTLFFISYCRTPDFPAAAKLVESLKSLGVADNEIWFDKSAIEPGQNFRERILKGIRTCRYFVPLISSSADQLDEKFFRREWNEALDRSKSIQGRTFVIPMIVDQAYDPEQYQRVPREWKDALDFGHAPGGVPNEQTNALLKKLIRSERQRDI
;
A
#
# COMPACT_ATOMS: atom_id res chain seq x y z
N MET A 1 -13.19 17.04 2.22
CA MET A 1 -13.12 15.93 3.21
C MET A 1 -13.20 16.46 4.64
N ASN A 2 -13.75 15.69 5.60
CA ASN A 2 -13.68 16.04 7.03
C ASN A 2 -12.44 15.43 7.72
N GLU A 3 -12.11 15.92 8.93
CA GLU A 3 -10.93 15.47 9.70
C GLU A 3 -10.89 13.96 9.94
N ARG A 4 -12.03 13.34 10.27
CA ARG A 4 -12.09 11.89 10.48
C ARG A 4 -11.81 11.09 9.21
N SER A 5 -12.21 11.60 8.04
CA SER A 5 -11.91 10.97 6.74
C SER A 5 -10.42 11.05 6.43
N TRP A 6 -9.79 12.21 6.66
CA TRP A 6 -8.34 12.36 6.55
C TRP A 6 -7.59 11.40 7.47
N ASP A 7 -8.02 11.28 8.73
CA ASP A 7 -7.35 10.41 9.69
C ASP A 7 -7.39 8.93 9.27
N ARG A 8 -8.52 8.50 8.70
CA ARG A 8 -8.70 7.13 8.18
C ARG A 8 -7.88 6.88 6.92
N LEU A 9 -7.78 7.87 6.02
CA LEU A 9 -6.95 7.78 4.83
C LEU A 9 -5.47 7.62 5.23
N LEU A 10 -4.96 8.52 6.09
CA LEU A 10 -3.57 8.47 6.57
C LEU A 10 -3.26 7.15 7.27
N LYS A 11 -4.14 6.66 8.15
CA LYS A 11 -3.97 5.34 8.78
C LYS A 11 -3.94 4.19 7.77
N SER A 12 -4.79 4.26 6.74
CA SER A 12 -4.81 3.24 5.68
C SER A 12 -3.54 3.28 4.82
N ILE A 13 -2.96 4.47 4.63
CA ILE A 13 -1.67 4.66 3.96
C ILE A 13 -0.56 4.04 4.83
N GLU A 14 -0.52 4.35 6.13
CA GLU A 14 0.43 3.81 7.12
C GLU A 14 0.41 2.27 7.17
N ASP A 15 -0.80 1.67 7.10
CA ASP A 15 -1.02 0.22 7.04
C ASP A 15 -0.64 -0.43 5.68
N GLY A 16 -0.23 0.37 4.67
CA GLY A 16 0.12 -0.09 3.34
C GLY A 16 -1.07 -0.62 2.52
N LEU A 17 -2.28 -0.12 2.82
CA LEU A 17 -3.55 -0.55 2.22
C LEU A 17 -4.02 0.34 1.07
N VAL A 18 -3.31 1.44 0.79
CA VAL A 18 -3.67 2.43 -0.24
C VAL A 18 -2.61 2.45 -1.34
N VAL A 19 -3.05 2.46 -2.60
CA VAL A 19 -2.18 2.63 -3.77
C VAL A 19 -2.55 3.92 -4.51
N PRO A 20 -1.61 4.87 -4.67
CA PRO A 20 -1.82 6.05 -5.49
C PRO A 20 -1.75 5.70 -6.98
N VAL A 21 -2.73 6.21 -7.72
CA VAL A 21 -2.80 6.18 -9.18
C VAL A 21 -2.74 7.63 -9.64
N LEU A 22 -1.64 8.01 -10.30
CA LEU A 22 -1.33 9.39 -10.63
C LEU A 22 -1.53 9.63 -12.12
N GLY A 23 -2.35 10.62 -12.43
CA GLY A 23 -2.59 11.05 -13.80
C GLY A 23 -1.96 12.39 -14.17
N PRO A 24 -2.22 12.86 -15.41
CA PRO A 24 -1.56 14.01 -16.00
C PRO A 24 -1.79 15.32 -15.25
N GLN A 25 -2.88 15.46 -14.48
CA GLN A 25 -3.14 16.68 -13.71
C GLN A 25 -2.16 16.88 -12.53
N THR A 26 -1.38 15.86 -12.18
CA THR A 26 -0.31 15.96 -11.17
C THR A 26 0.98 16.59 -11.71
N LEU A 27 1.11 16.69 -13.03
CA LEU A 27 2.31 17.20 -13.73
C LEU A 27 2.19 18.67 -14.13
N ILE A 28 1.54 19.47 -13.29
CA ILE A 28 1.45 20.92 -13.48
C ILE A 28 2.57 21.56 -12.65
N ALA A 29 3.52 22.21 -13.32
CA ALA A 29 4.61 22.89 -12.64
C ALA A 29 4.13 24.15 -11.92
N GLU A 30 4.79 24.50 -10.81
CA GLU A 30 4.44 25.66 -10.01
C GLU A 30 4.57 26.97 -10.82
N GLY A 31 3.54 27.83 -10.76
CA GLY A 31 3.49 29.07 -11.53
C GLY A 31 3.18 28.91 -13.03
N ARG A 32 2.88 27.69 -13.49
CA ARG A 32 2.43 27.43 -14.87
C ARG A 32 0.94 27.06 -14.90
N ASN A 33 0.26 27.53 -15.94
CA ASN A 33 -1.14 27.19 -16.19
C ASN A 33 -1.32 25.99 -17.12
N ASP A 34 -0.23 25.44 -17.66
CA ASP A 34 -0.26 24.36 -18.64
C ASP A 34 0.35 23.05 -18.14
N SER A 35 -0.36 21.96 -18.41
CA SER A 35 0.06 20.60 -18.07
C SER A 35 1.33 20.21 -18.86
N PHE A 36 2.12 19.27 -18.32
CA PHE A 36 3.24 18.69 -19.07
C PHE A 36 2.79 18.12 -20.43
N GLN A 37 1.62 17.49 -20.47
CA GLN A 37 1.00 16.98 -21.69
C GLN A 37 0.72 18.09 -22.72
N ALA A 38 0.20 19.25 -22.29
CA ALA A 38 -0.01 20.40 -23.16
C ALA A 38 1.30 20.94 -23.74
N GLN A 39 2.37 20.93 -22.96
CA GLN A 39 3.70 21.35 -23.42
C GLN A 39 4.23 20.37 -24.48
N VAL A 40 4.12 19.07 -24.25
CA VAL A 40 4.50 18.02 -25.22
C VAL A 40 3.69 18.17 -26.51
N ALA A 41 2.37 18.35 -26.42
CA ALA A 41 1.50 18.53 -27.57
C ALA A 41 1.89 19.76 -28.42
N ARG A 42 2.16 20.90 -27.77
CA ARG A 42 2.61 22.11 -28.48
C ARG A 42 3.98 21.93 -29.11
N ARG A 43 4.90 21.25 -28.41
CA ARG A 43 6.24 20.97 -28.94
C ARG A 43 6.18 20.05 -30.16
N LEU A 44 5.32 19.04 -30.11
CA LEU A 44 5.05 18.15 -31.25
C LEU A 44 4.52 18.96 -32.44
N LEU A 45 3.49 19.79 -32.24
CA LEU A 45 2.94 20.63 -33.31
C LEU A 45 4.00 21.57 -33.94
N GLN A 46 4.92 22.09 -33.13
CA GLN A 46 6.05 22.90 -33.62
C GLN A 46 7.05 22.11 -34.49
N PHE A 47 7.26 20.81 -34.23
CA PHE A 47 8.13 20.00 -35.10
C PHE A 47 7.62 19.88 -36.53
N TYR A 48 6.31 20.05 -36.70
CA TYR A 48 5.61 19.90 -37.98
C TYR A 48 5.14 21.24 -38.56
N ASP A 49 5.60 22.37 -38.02
CA ASP A 49 5.17 23.73 -38.40
C ASP A 49 3.62 23.89 -38.43
N SER A 50 2.93 23.12 -37.59
CA SER A 50 1.47 23.15 -37.46
C SER A 50 1.09 24.09 -36.32
N ASP A 51 0.32 25.12 -36.61
CA ASP A 51 -0.28 25.92 -35.54
C ASP A 51 -1.40 25.13 -34.85
N ALA A 52 -1.63 25.42 -33.56
CA ALA A 52 -2.84 24.97 -32.86
C ALA A 52 -4.14 25.52 -33.50
N GLY A 53 -4.03 26.41 -34.49
CA GLY A 53 -5.14 26.99 -35.23
C GLY A 53 -6.08 27.81 -34.34
N SER A 54 -7.29 28.06 -34.84
CA SER A 54 -8.39 28.70 -34.09
C SER A 54 -9.08 27.74 -33.11
N ASN A 55 -8.72 26.45 -33.10
CA ASN A 55 -9.35 25.44 -32.26
C ASN A 55 -8.45 25.05 -31.08
N PRO A 56 -8.72 25.53 -29.86
CA PRO A 56 -7.86 25.30 -28.71
C PRO A 56 -7.75 23.80 -28.39
N LEU A 57 -6.57 23.37 -27.93
CA LEU A 57 -6.37 22.01 -27.47
C LEU A 57 -7.17 21.79 -26.17
N PRO A 58 -7.97 20.71 -26.07
CA PRO A 58 -8.77 20.43 -24.89
C PRO A 58 -7.87 20.12 -23.67
N PRO A 59 -8.12 20.71 -22.49
CA PRO A 59 -7.33 20.46 -21.29
C PRO A 59 -7.21 18.96 -20.97
N PHE A 60 -5.98 18.50 -20.72
CA PHE A 60 -5.63 17.10 -20.43
C PHE A 60 -5.96 16.07 -21.54
N HIS A 61 -6.31 16.56 -22.74
CA HIS A 61 -6.45 15.78 -23.97
C HIS A 61 -5.62 16.39 -25.11
N GLU A 62 -4.67 17.27 -24.80
CA GLU A 62 -3.95 18.06 -25.79
C GLU A 62 -3.10 17.19 -26.72
N LEU A 63 -2.44 16.16 -26.18
CA LEU A 63 -1.60 15.25 -26.97
C LEU A 63 -2.43 14.43 -27.94
N ASN A 64 -3.58 13.90 -27.49
CA ASN A 64 -4.50 13.14 -28.33
C ASN A 64 -4.97 13.97 -29.53
N GLU A 65 -5.35 15.22 -29.27
CA GLU A 65 -5.79 16.16 -30.31
C GLU A 65 -4.64 16.51 -31.28
N ALA A 66 -3.44 16.77 -30.77
CA ALA A 66 -2.27 17.04 -31.61
C ALA A 66 -1.92 15.85 -32.52
N VAL A 67 -1.91 14.63 -31.97
CA VAL A 67 -1.66 13.40 -32.74
C VAL A 67 -2.76 13.17 -33.77
N THR A 68 -4.02 13.39 -33.42
CA THR A 68 -5.16 13.24 -34.35
C THR A 68 -5.07 14.20 -35.54
N ARG A 69 -4.55 15.40 -35.32
CA ARG A 69 -4.31 16.37 -36.40
C ARG A 69 -3.16 15.91 -37.30
N LEU A 70 -2.03 15.53 -36.72
CA LEU A 70 -0.80 15.21 -37.47
C LEU A 70 -0.85 13.84 -38.18
N LYS A 71 -1.53 12.84 -37.62
CA LYS A 71 -1.64 11.48 -38.19
C LYS A 71 -2.30 11.45 -39.58
N ARG A 72 -2.98 12.54 -39.99
CA ARG A 72 -3.55 12.66 -41.34
C ARG A 72 -2.49 12.74 -42.42
N ASP A 73 -1.38 13.42 -42.13
CA ASP A 73 -0.35 13.78 -43.09
C ASP A 73 1.01 13.12 -42.77
N HIS A 74 1.15 12.52 -41.57
CA HIS A 74 2.41 11.98 -41.07
C HIS A 74 2.28 10.54 -40.57
N SER A 75 3.40 9.80 -40.62
CA SER A 75 3.49 8.42 -40.15
C SER A 75 3.32 8.36 -38.63
N ILE A 76 2.45 7.46 -38.15
CA ILE A 76 2.28 7.23 -36.71
C ILE A 76 3.57 6.76 -36.03
N GLN A 77 4.43 6.05 -36.76
CA GLN A 77 5.70 5.56 -36.22
C GLN A 77 6.68 6.70 -35.95
N ASP A 78 6.72 7.70 -36.83
CA ASP A 78 7.56 8.89 -36.67
C ASP A 78 7.06 9.73 -35.48
N LEU A 79 5.73 9.85 -35.34
CA LEU A 79 5.12 10.56 -34.21
C LEU A 79 5.52 9.96 -32.84
N TYR A 80 5.70 8.64 -32.71
CA TYR A 80 6.21 8.07 -31.44
C TYR A 80 7.64 8.55 -31.13
N GLY A 81 8.51 8.61 -32.13
CA GLY A 81 9.87 9.14 -32.01
C GLY A 81 9.85 10.62 -31.63
N ASP A 82 9.08 11.42 -32.34
CA ASP A 82 9.01 12.87 -32.09
C ASP A 82 8.38 13.21 -30.74
N ILE A 83 7.37 12.44 -30.30
CA ILE A 83 6.78 12.61 -28.96
C ILE A 83 7.79 12.22 -27.89
N HIS A 84 8.57 11.16 -28.11
CA HIS A 84 9.66 10.79 -27.21
C HIS A 84 10.70 11.92 -27.11
N ASP A 85 11.12 12.48 -28.24
CA ASP A 85 12.06 13.60 -28.28
C ASP A 85 11.48 14.86 -27.60
N ALA A 86 10.20 15.15 -27.80
CA ALA A 86 9.50 16.23 -27.11
C ALA A 86 9.48 16.03 -25.58
N ILE A 87 9.17 14.80 -25.12
CA ILE A 87 9.20 14.45 -23.70
C ILE A 87 10.62 14.61 -23.15
N GLU A 88 11.66 14.12 -23.85
CA GLU A 88 13.04 14.23 -23.39
C GLU A 88 13.50 15.69 -23.30
N GLN A 89 13.18 16.52 -24.29
CA GLN A 89 13.51 17.95 -24.32
C GLN A 89 12.83 18.74 -23.20
N LEU A 90 11.58 18.40 -22.88
CA LEU A 90 10.78 19.11 -21.87
C LEU A 90 10.98 18.57 -20.45
N THR A 91 11.47 17.33 -20.31
CA THR A 91 11.69 16.71 -19.01
C THR A 91 12.73 17.53 -18.21
N PRO A 92 12.38 18.03 -17.02
CA PRO A 92 13.29 18.84 -16.22
C PRO A 92 14.60 18.12 -15.89
N ARG A 93 15.75 18.71 -16.25
CA ARG A 93 17.08 18.12 -15.94
C ARG A 93 17.43 18.20 -14.45
N SER A 94 16.98 19.26 -13.77
CA SER A 94 17.21 19.45 -12.34
C SER A 94 16.03 18.91 -11.52
N GLU A 95 16.32 18.25 -10.41
CA GLU A 95 15.30 17.78 -9.45
C GLU A 95 14.45 18.92 -8.88
N ALA A 96 15.03 20.12 -8.72
CA ALA A 96 14.31 21.28 -8.23
C ALA A 96 13.15 21.71 -9.14
N ALA A 97 13.22 21.38 -10.43
CA ALA A 97 12.23 21.73 -11.44
C ALA A 97 11.16 20.65 -11.66
N ILE A 98 11.21 19.53 -10.94
CA ILE A 98 10.12 18.54 -10.93
C ILE A 98 8.89 19.16 -10.23
N PRO A 99 7.66 18.98 -10.77
CA PRO A 99 6.45 19.48 -10.15
C PRO A 99 6.33 19.08 -8.67
N GLU A 100 5.97 20.05 -7.83
CA GLU A 100 5.84 19.87 -6.39
C GLU A 100 4.90 18.72 -5.99
N PRO A 101 3.72 18.52 -6.61
CA PRO A 101 2.85 17.40 -6.28
C PRO A 101 3.54 16.03 -6.47
N VAL A 102 4.39 15.87 -7.49
CA VAL A 102 5.11 14.62 -7.75
C VAL A 102 6.16 14.37 -6.67
N LYS A 103 6.89 15.40 -6.25
CA LYS A 103 7.88 15.29 -5.16
C LYS A 103 7.20 14.94 -3.84
N GLN A 104 6.09 15.61 -3.51
CA GLN A 104 5.35 15.41 -2.26
C GLN A 104 4.73 14.02 -2.14
N ILE A 105 4.06 13.54 -3.19
CA ILE A 105 3.48 12.18 -3.16
C ILE A 105 4.58 11.11 -3.13
N ALA A 106 5.69 11.34 -3.84
CA ALA A 106 6.84 10.44 -3.81
C ALA A 106 7.48 10.40 -2.41
N ALA A 107 7.52 11.52 -1.67
CA ALA A 107 8.12 11.62 -0.34
C ALA A 107 7.41 10.76 0.73
N ILE A 108 6.12 10.46 0.55
CA ILE A 108 5.36 9.63 1.49
C ILE A 108 5.90 8.19 1.46
N THR A 109 6.65 7.82 2.50
CA THR A 109 7.42 6.57 2.54
C THR A 109 6.59 5.30 2.64
N HIS A 110 5.35 5.42 3.13
CA HIS A 110 4.43 4.31 3.33
C HIS A 110 3.83 3.76 2.02
N PHE A 111 3.89 4.51 0.93
CA PHE A 111 3.55 3.99 -0.38
C PHE A 111 4.68 3.14 -0.95
N ARG A 112 4.36 1.88 -1.26
CA ARG A 112 5.27 0.89 -1.87
C ARG A 112 4.86 0.43 -3.26
N LEU A 113 3.60 0.66 -3.63
CA LEU A 113 3.08 0.45 -4.98
C LEU A 113 2.61 1.79 -5.51
N PHE A 114 2.91 2.11 -6.77
CA PHE A 114 2.43 3.29 -7.47
C PHE A 114 1.94 2.87 -8.85
N VAL A 115 0.93 3.57 -9.36
CA VAL A 115 0.53 3.50 -10.77
C VAL A 115 0.67 4.91 -11.35
N THR A 116 1.37 5.02 -12.48
CA THR A 116 1.36 6.26 -13.29
C THR A 116 0.61 6.02 -14.59
N LEU A 117 -0.15 7.02 -14.99
CA LEU A 117 -0.88 7.05 -16.26
C LEU A 117 -0.15 7.85 -17.33
N THR A 118 1.00 8.45 -17.00
CA THR A 118 1.81 9.26 -17.90
C THR A 118 3.11 8.54 -18.29
N PRO A 119 3.61 8.73 -19.51
CA PRO A 119 4.75 7.99 -20.03
C PRO A 119 6.12 8.56 -19.59
N ASP A 120 6.16 9.66 -18.86
CA ASP A 120 7.38 10.34 -18.41
C ASP A 120 8.06 9.66 -17.20
N GLU A 121 9.25 10.13 -16.84
CA GLU A 121 10.04 9.55 -15.74
C GLU A 121 10.04 10.38 -14.45
N LEU A 122 9.19 11.42 -14.33
CA LEU A 122 9.26 12.37 -13.21
C LEU A 122 8.97 11.70 -11.87
N LEU A 123 7.95 10.84 -11.82
CA LEU A 123 7.60 10.08 -10.62
C LEU A 123 8.70 9.07 -10.26
N ALA A 124 9.21 8.32 -11.23
CA ALA A 124 10.29 7.36 -11.02
C ALA A 124 11.55 8.05 -10.47
N ARG A 125 11.93 9.20 -11.04
CA ARG A 125 13.06 10.01 -10.56
C ARG A 125 12.84 10.52 -9.15
N SER A 126 11.64 11.00 -8.84
CA SER A 126 11.31 11.49 -7.50
C SER A 126 11.39 10.38 -6.46
N LEU A 127 10.92 9.17 -6.78
CA LEU A 127 11.02 8.00 -5.90
C LEU A 127 12.47 7.53 -5.70
N ARG A 128 13.30 7.58 -6.75
CA ARG A 128 14.73 7.18 -6.69
C ARG A 128 15.56 8.01 -5.73
N THR A 129 15.13 9.23 -5.41
CA THR A 129 15.82 10.07 -4.41
C THR A 129 15.86 9.43 -3.01
N ARG A 130 14.94 8.50 -2.72
CA ARG A 130 14.82 7.87 -1.38
C ARG A 130 14.87 6.35 -1.36
N CYS A 131 14.64 5.66 -2.48
CA CYS A 131 14.49 4.21 -2.49
C CYS A 131 14.81 3.57 -3.84
N ALA A 132 15.01 2.25 -3.85
CA ALA A 132 15.12 1.50 -5.08
C ALA A 132 13.74 1.43 -5.77
N VAL A 133 13.69 1.76 -7.06
CA VAL A 133 12.46 1.78 -7.85
C VAL A 133 12.49 0.66 -8.88
N ASN A 134 11.56 -0.28 -8.75
CA ASN A 134 11.30 -1.32 -9.72
C ASN A 134 10.18 -0.84 -10.66
N GLU A 135 10.55 -0.48 -11.89
CA GLU A 135 9.59 -0.08 -12.91
C GLU A 135 9.00 -1.32 -13.60
N ILE A 136 7.67 -1.35 -13.70
CA ILE A 136 6.90 -2.35 -14.42
C ILE A 136 6.20 -1.61 -15.55
N VAL A 137 6.52 -1.96 -16.80
CA VAL A 137 5.94 -1.32 -17.98
C VAL A 137 4.89 -2.25 -18.57
N HIS A 138 3.63 -1.82 -18.59
CA HIS A 138 2.59 -2.51 -19.33
C HIS A 138 2.56 -1.97 -20.76
N SER A 139 2.74 -2.84 -21.74
CA SER A 139 2.48 -2.54 -23.15
C SER A 139 2.26 -3.84 -23.94
N PRO A 140 1.25 -3.90 -24.82
CA PRO A 140 0.98 -5.09 -25.65
C PRO A 140 2.16 -5.47 -26.55
N TYR A 141 2.98 -4.49 -26.91
CA TYR A 141 4.04 -4.60 -27.92
C TYR A 141 5.45 -4.75 -27.35
N LEU A 142 5.59 -4.93 -26.02
CA LEU A 142 6.89 -5.14 -25.41
C LEU A 142 7.57 -6.42 -25.94
N PRO A 143 8.91 -6.43 -26.09
CA PRO A 143 9.65 -7.67 -26.30
C PRO A 143 9.49 -8.61 -25.11
N THR A 144 9.42 -9.92 -25.37
CA THR A 144 9.23 -10.95 -24.32
C THR A 144 10.31 -10.91 -23.23
N SER A 145 11.53 -10.48 -23.55
CA SER A 145 12.64 -10.33 -22.60
C SER A 145 12.49 -9.14 -21.65
N GLU A 146 11.63 -8.16 -21.98
CA GLU A 146 11.44 -6.94 -21.19
C GLU A 146 10.18 -7.00 -20.29
N GLY A 147 9.33 -8.01 -20.47
CA GLY A 147 8.13 -8.20 -19.66
C GLY A 147 8.47 -8.48 -18.19
N THR A 148 8.02 -7.60 -17.30
CA THR A 148 8.17 -7.74 -15.84
C THR A 148 6.81 -7.68 -15.15
N ASP A 149 6.73 -8.30 -13.97
CA ASP A 149 5.56 -8.25 -13.09
C ASP A 149 6.04 -8.17 -11.64
N LEU A 150 5.12 -7.95 -10.72
CA LEU A 150 5.39 -7.84 -9.29
C LEU A 150 5.96 -9.18 -8.74
N PRO A 151 7.13 -9.17 -8.07
CA PRO A 151 7.68 -10.36 -7.44
C PRO A 151 6.74 -10.94 -6.38
N THR A 152 6.68 -12.26 -6.23
CA THR A 152 5.80 -12.89 -5.22
C THR A 152 6.20 -12.53 -3.78
N ASP A 153 7.48 -12.24 -3.57
CA ASP A 153 8.11 -11.87 -2.31
C ASP A 153 8.23 -10.34 -2.11
N TRP A 154 7.61 -9.52 -2.97
CA TRP A 154 7.75 -8.06 -2.97
C TRP A 154 7.49 -7.43 -1.59
N LEU A 155 6.53 -7.96 -0.83
CA LEU A 155 6.21 -7.49 0.52
C LEU A 155 7.43 -7.55 1.45
N SER A 156 8.30 -8.54 1.30
CA SER A 156 9.49 -8.73 2.15
C SER A 156 10.72 -7.92 1.70
N ARG A 157 10.67 -7.29 0.52
CA ARG A 157 11.80 -6.53 -0.05
C ARG A 157 11.80 -5.09 0.46
N GLN A 158 12.49 -4.88 1.58
CA GLN A 158 12.59 -3.57 2.21
C GLN A 158 13.34 -2.56 1.31
N GLY A 159 12.94 -1.29 1.38
CA GLY A 159 13.58 -0.22 0.61
C GLY A 159 13.27 -0.23 -0.90
N GLU A 160 12.38 -1.12 -1.34
CA GLU A 160 11.91 -1.18 -2.73
C GLU A 160 10.48 -0.61 -2.88
N VAL A 161 10.30 0.14 -3.95
CA VAL A 161 9.01 0.62 -4.46
C VAL A 161 8.78 0.06 -5.85
N TYR A 162 7.53 -0.29 -6.17
CA TYR A 162 7.13 -0.78 -7.48
C TYR A 162 6.23 0.24 -8.17
N LEU A 163 6.65 0.68 -9.36
CA LEU A 163 5.94 1.66 -10.17
C LEU A 163 5.43 1.01 -11.45
N LEU A 164 4.11 0.95 -11.60
CA LEU A 164 3.46 0.49 -12.82
C LEU A 164 3.21 1.67 -13.77
N TYR A 165 3.78 1.60 -14.97
CA TYR A 165 3.39 2.41 -16.12
C TYR A 165 2.22 1.76 -16.83
N LEU A 166 0.99 2.21 -16.54
CA LEU A 166 -0.22 1.54 -17.01
C LEU A 166 -0.39 1.64 -18.53
N PHE A 167 -0.03 2.77 -19.10
CA PHE A 167 -0.13 3.06 -20.54
C PHE A 167 1.24 3.18 -21.22
N GLY A 168 2.19 2.39 -20.73
CA GLY A 168 3.55 2.33 -21.24
C GLY A 168 4.43 3.50 -20.81
N LYS A 169 5.72 3.41 -21.18
CA LYS A 169 6.76 4.38 -20.85
C LYS A 169 7.38 4.93 -22.14
N SER A 170 7.63 6.25 -22.17
CA SER A 170 8.16 6.94 -23.34
C SER A 170 9.47 6.31 -23.83
N ARG A 171 9.51 6.02 -25.14
CA ARG A 171 10.66 5.51 -25.88
C ARG A 171 10.40 5.71 -27.39
N PRO A 172 11.42 5.65 -28.27
CA PRO A 172 11.22 5.90 -29.70
C PRO A 172 10.63 4.67 -30.42
N ALA A 173 9.48 4.18 -29.94
CA ALA A 173 8.77 3.00 -30.44
C ALA A 173 7.30 2.99 -29.94
N PRO A 174 6.39 2.27 -30.60
CA PRO A 174 4.95 2.19 -30.25
C PRO A 174 4.70 1.34 -28.99
N MET A 175 5.26 1.76 -27.86
CA MET A 175 5.24 1.04 -26.58
C MET A 175 4.74 1.91 -25.41
N PHE A 176 4.06 2.99 -25.74
CA PHE A 176 3.30 3.83 -24.80
C PHE A 176 2.12 4.45 -25.54
N ALA A 177 1.08 4.86 -24.82
CA ALA A 177 -0.11 5.44 -25.46
C ALA A 177 0.07 6.92 -25.76
N ILE A 178 -0.24 7.34 -26.99
CA ILE A 178 -0.21 8.75 -27.42
C ILE A 178 -1.57 9.30 -27.85
N HIS A 179 -2.56 8.42 -28.09
CA HIS A 179 -3.92 8.78 -28.47
C HIS A 179 -4.96 7.78 -27.93
N ASP A 180 -6.25 8.11 -28.01
CA ASP A 180 -7.33 7.31 -27.43
C ASP A 180 -7.39 5.87 -27.96
N GLU A 181 -7.05 5.63 -29.23
CA GLU A 181 -7.03 4.27 -29.78
C GLU A 181 -5.92 3.39 -29.18
N ASP A 182 -4.80 3.97 -28.72
CA ASP A 182 -3.79 3.23 -27.96
C ASP A 182 -4.33 2.90 -26.57
N ILE A 183 -4.99 3.85 -25.91
CA ILE A 183 -5.62 3.60 -24.60
C ILE A 183 -6.63 2.46 -24.71
N LEU A 184 -7.42 2.41 -25.79
CA LEU A 184 -8.34 1.31 -26.06
C LEU A 184 -7.60 -0.02 -26.24
N GLU A 185 -6.52 -0.07 -27.00
CA GLU A 185 -5.71 -1.28 -27.20
C GLU A 185 -5.08 -1.77 -25.88
N TYR A 186 -4.57 -0.87 -25.05
CA TYR A 186 -3.99 -1.22 -23.75
C TYR A 186 -5.06 -1.75 -22.79
N VAL A 187 -6.23 -1.13 -22.76
CA VAL A 187 -7.37 -1.62 -21.97
C VAL A 187 -7.85 -2.98 -22.49
N HIS A 188 -7.95 -3.14 -23.82
CA HIS A 188 -8.29 -4.41 -24.44
C HIS A 188 -7.31 -5.51 -24.04
N ASN A 189 -6.00 -5.24 -24.10
CA ASN A 189 -4.95 -6.17 -23.69
C ASN A 189 -5.13 -6.64 -22.24
N ILE A 190 -5.48 -5.74 -21.32
CA ILE A 190 -5.78 -6.10 -19.92
C ILE A 190 -7.01 -7.02 -19.84
N ILE A 191 -8.10 -6.68 -20.53
CA ILE A 191 -9.36 -7.45 -20.51
C ILE A 191 -9.15 -8.85 -21.08
N ALA A 192 -8.50 -8.92 -22.23
CA ALA A 192 -8.21 -10.16 -22.95
C ALA A 192 -7.12 -11.01 -22.28
N ARG A 193 -6.47 -10.48 -21.22
CA ARG A 193 -5.27 -11.08 -20.61
C ARG A 193 -4.20 -11.39 -21.65
N GLY A 194 -3.95 -10.41 -22.51
CA GLY A 194 -2.97 -10.51 -23.57
C GLY A 194 -1.53 -10.45 -23.07
N SER A 195 -0.62 -10.12 -23.98
CA SER A 195 0.82 -10.16 -23.72
C SER A 195 1.24 -9.11 -22.70
N HIS A 196 2.22 -9.47 -21.85
CA HIS A 196 2.88 -8.55 -20.90
C HIS A 196 1.93 -7.81 -19.93
N VAL A 197 0.76 -8.38 -19.63
CA VAL A 197 -0.11 -7.87 -18.57
C VAL A 197 0.48 -8.23 -17.20
N PRO A 198 0.75 -7.26 -16.30
CA PRO A 198 1.30 -7.53 -14.96
C PRO A 198 0.21 -8.04 -14.01
N VAL A 199 -0.18 -9.31 -14.17
CA VAL A 199 -1.30 -9.95 -13.49
C VAL A 199 -1.14 -9.90 -11.96
N LYS A 200 0.07 -10.11 -11.43
CA LYS A 200 0.31 -10.07 -9.98
C LYS A 200 0.17 -8.66 -9.43
N PHE A 201 0.64 -7.65 -10.17
CA PHE A 201 0.44 -6.26 -9.78
C PHE A 201 -1.06 -5.92 -9.71
N PHE A 202 -1.84 -6.27 -10.74
CA PHE A 202 -3.30 -6.06 -10.73
C PHE A 202 -4.01 -6.82 -9.60
N ALA A 203 -3.56 -8.04 -9.26
CA ALA A 203 -4.10 -8.79 -8.14
C ALA A 203 -3.88 -8.06 -6.80
N GLU A 204 -2.74 -7.39 -6.61
CA GLU A 204 -2.47 -6.57 -5.42
C GLU A 204 -3.29 -5.27 -5.40
N LEU A 205 -3.55 -4.65 -6.57
CA LEU A 205 -4.47 -3.50 -6.68
C LEU A 205 -5.90 -3.89 -6.29
N GLN A 206 -6.33 -5.11 -6.62
CA GLN A 206 -7.65 -5.61 -6.25
C GLN A 206 -7.85 -5.83 -4.74
N GLN A 207 -6.76 -5.91 -3.98
CA GLN A 207 -6.80 -6.10 -2.52
C GLN A 207 -6.60 -4.80 -1.73
N ARG A 208 -6.36 -3.67 -2.41
CA ARG A 208 -6.03 -2.38 -1.78
C ARG A 208 -6.95 -1.28 -2.23
N ASN A 209 -7.18 -0.33 -1.33
CA ASN A 209 -7.87 0.90 -1.63
C ASN A 209 -7.07 1.72 -2.65
N LEU A 210 -7.76 2.45 -3.52
CA LEU A 210 -7.12 3.26 -4.55
C LEU A 210 -7.31 4.74 -4.28
N LEU A 211 -6.24 5.49 -4.52
CA LEU A 211 -6.22 6.93 -4.48
C LEU A 211 -5.96 7.43 -5.90
N LEU A 212 -7.03 7.68 -6.65
CA LEU A 212 -7.03 8.15 -8.03
C LEU A 212 -6.87 9.67 -8.02
N ILE A 213 -5.71 10.17 -8.44
CA ILE A 213 -5.38 11.60 -8.37
C ILE A 213 -5.10 12.14 -9.76
N GLY A 214 -6.00 13.00 -10.24
CA GLY A 214 -5.84 13.73 -11.49
C GLY A 214 -5.76 12.82 -12.71
N CYS A 215 -6.52 11.72 -12.71
CA CYS A 215 -6.49 10.69 -13.74
C CYS A 215 -7.05 11.19 -15.07
N ASN A 216 -8.03 12.11 -15.02
CA ASN A 216 -8.73 12.63 -16.19
C ASN A 216 -9.27 11.52 -17.11
N PHE A 217 -9.75 10.42 -16.52
CA PHE A 217 -10.31 9.34 -17.30
C PHE A 217 -11.63 9.78 -17.96
N PRO A 218 -11.86 9.43 -19.24
CA PRO A 218 -13.20 9.41 -19.78
C PRO A 218 -14.12 8.56 -18.89
N GLU A 219 -15.42 8.88 -18.92
CA GLU A 219 -16.48 8.23 -18.15
C GLU A 219 -16.36 6.70 -18.15
N TRP A 220 -16.32 6.11 -19.35
CA TRP A 220 -16.26 4.66 -19.53
C TRP A 220 -14.98 4.05 -18.93
N LEU A 221 -13.85 4.77 -19.01
CA LEU A 221 -12.56 4.30 -18.52
C LEU A 221 -12.52 4.35 -17.00
N SER A 222 -13.16 5.35 -16.38
CA SER A 222 -13.37 5.40 -14.93
C SER A 222 -14.15 4.17 -14.46
N ARG A 223 -15.30 3.87 -15.11
CA ARG A 223 -16.11 2.68 -14.79
C ARG A 223 -15.29 1.40 -14.96
N PHE A 224 -14.55 1.29 -16.07
CA PHE A 224 -13.72 0.14 -16.35
C PHE A 224 -12.62 -0.04 -15.30
N PHE A 225 -11.88 1.01 -14.96
CA PHE A 225 -10.75 0.95 -14.04
C PHE A 225 -11.20 0.58 -12.61
N LEU A 226 -12.33 1.14 -12.16
CA LEU A 226 -12.95 0.73 -10.91
C LEU A 226 -13.38 -0.73 -10.95
N ARG A 227 -14.00 -1.20 -12.04
CA ARG A 227 -14.37 -2.61 -12.18
C ARG A 227 -13.15 -3.53 -12.18
N LEU A 228 -12.09 -3.17 -12.92
CA LEU A 228 -10.86 -3.94 -13.04
C LEU A 228 -10.20 -4.18 -11.68
N THR A 229 -10.26 -3.17 -10.81
CA THR A 229 -9.60 -3.20 -9.50
C THR A 229 -10.52 -3.69 -8.38
N ASN A 230 -11.68 -4.28 -8.71
CA ASN A 230 -12.57 -4.92 -7.74
C ASN A 230 -12.73 -6.42 -8.09
N GLN A 231 -12.64 -7.30 -7.08
CA GLN A 231 -12.74 -8.75 -7.31
C GLN A 231 -14.16 -9.20 -7.68
N ARG A 232 -15.17 -8.50 -7.15
CA ARG A 232 -16.60 -8.76 -7.39
C ARG A 232 -17.21 -7.59 -8.17
N ARG A 233 -18.52 -7.67 -8.42
CA ARG A 233 -19.28 -6.54 -8.97
C ARG A 233 -19.16 -5.35 -8.02
N LEU A 234 -19.16 -4.13 -8.54
CA LEU A 234 -19.06 -2.92 -7.72
C LEU A 234 -20.18 -2.88 -6.66
N SER A 235 -21.41 -3.24 -7.05
CA SER A 235 -22.58 -3.34 -6.15
C SER A 235 -22.39 -4.32 -4.98
N ASP A 236 -21.58 -5.37 -5.17
CA ASP A 236 -21.37 -6.42 -4.18
C ASP A 236 -20.16 -6.09 -3.27
N THR A 237 -19.46 -4.99 -3.54
CA THR A 237 -18.17 -4.66 -2.94
C THR A 237 -18.33 -3.61 -1.84
N GLN A 238 -18.99 -3.97 -0.74
CA GLN A 238 -19.28 -3.04 0.38
C GLN A 238 -18.06 -2.57 1.20
N ARG A 239 -16.82 -2.92 0.81
CA ARG A 239 -15.65 -2.83 1.73
C ARG A 239 -14.43 -2.07 1.21
N LYS A 240 -14.40 -1.68 -0.06
CA LYS A 240 -13.29 -0.91 -0.63
C LYS A 240 -13.62 0.57 -0.55
N ARG A 241 -12.66 1.38 -0.12
CA ARG A 241 -12.76 2.84 -0.16
C ARG A 241 -11.81 3.34 -1.23
N GLU A 242 -12.37 4.02 -2.22
CA GLU A 242 -11.61 4.58 -3.32
C GLU A 242 -11.81 6.08 -3.29
N TRP A 243 -10.77 6.83 -3.61
CA TRP A 243 -10.84 8.28 -3.65
C TRP A 243 -10.57 8.73 -5.07
N LEU A 244 -11.48 9.53 -5.62
CA LEU A 244 -11.34 10.15 -6.93
C LEU A 244 -11.15 11.66 -6.74
N ILE A 245 -9.92 12.14 -6.97
CA ILE A 245 -9.54 13.55 -6.85
C ILE A 245 -9.30 14.08 -8.25
N GLU A 246 -10.18 14.97 -8.72
CA GLU A 246 -10.14 15.51 -10.08
C GLU A 246 -10.32 17.03 -10.05
N ALA A 247 -9.56 17.74 -10.89
CA ALA A 247 -9.71 19.19 -11.04
C ALA A 247 -10.99 19.55 -11.82
N LEU A 248 -11.36 18.71 -12.80
CA LEU A 248 -12.55 18.91 -13.61
C LEU A 248 -13.73 18.18 -12.98
N LYS A 249 -14.90 18.84 -12.98
CA LYS A 249 -16.13 18.21 -12.52
C LYS A 249 -16.45 17.05 -13.47
N PRO A 250 -16.58 15.81 -12.96
CA PRO A 250 -16.92 14.67 -13.80
C PRO A 250 -18.34 14.80 -14.35
N GLU A 251 -18.59 14.05 -15.42
CA GLU A 251 -19.92 13.95 -16.04
C GLU A 251 -20.96 13.44 -15.03
N GLU A 252 -22.18 13.97 -15.12
CA GLU A 252 -23.25 13.61 -14.19
C GLU A 252 -23.54 12.10 -14.18
N GLU A 253 -23.42 11.45 -15.34
CA GLU A 253 -23.61 10.01 -15.48
C GLU A 253 -22.63 9.20 -14.63
N LEU A 254 -21.35 9.60 -14.57
CA LEU A 254 -20.37 8.95 -13.70
C LEU A 254 -20.73 9.15 -12.23
N ILE A 255 -21.18 10.34 -11.85
CA ILE A 255 -21.58 10.64 -10.47
C ILE A 255 -22.76 9.75 -10.04
N TYR A 256 -23.78 9.60 -10.90
CA TYR A 256 -24.90 8.71 -10.64
C TYR A 256 -24.46 7.25 -10.56
N PHE A 257 -23.61 6.80 -11.49
CA PHE A 257 -23.06 5.46 -11.47
C PHE A 257 -22.33 5.14 -10.17
N LEU A 258 -21.44 6.02 -9.71
CA LEU A 258 -20.69 5.83 -8.47
C LEU A 258 -21.62 5.78 -7.26
N LYS A 259 -22.61 6.68 -7.17
CA LYS A 259 -23.60 6.67 -6.09
C LYS A 259 -24.45 5.40 -6.05
N SER A 260 -24.74 4.79 -7.21
CA SER A 260 -25.59 3.61 -7.31
C SER A 260 -24.84 2.29 -7.17
N TYR A 261 -23.58 2.23 -7.64
CA TYR A 261 -22.85 0.97 -7.76
C TYR A 261 -21.53 0.93 -7.00
N SER A 262 -21.02 2.08 -6.53
CA SER A 262 -19.73 2.18 -5.84
C SER A 262 -19.82 3.12 -4.64
N GLU A 263 -20.72 2.83 -3.70
CA GLU A 263 -21.02 3.68 -2.53
C GLU A 263 -19.78 4.00 -1.65
N GLY A 264 -18.74 3.16 -1.72
CA GLY A 264 -17.47 3.36 -1.03
C GLY A 264 -16.50 4.34 -1.71
N THR A 265 -16.78 4.76 -2.94
CA THR A 265 -15.95 5.70 -3.70
C THR A 265 -16.29 7.13 -3.29
N GLU A 266 -15.34 7.81 -2.66
CA GLU A 266 -15.43 9.22 -2.28
C GLU A 266 -14.86 10.08 -3.43
N MET A 267 -15.70 10.96 -3.97
CA MET A 267 -15.32 11.86 -5.05
C MET A 267 -15.10 13.26 -4.49
N LEU A 268 -13.94 13.84 -4.80
CA LEU A 268 -13.48 15.14 -4.32
C LEU A 268 -13.14 16.01 -5.53
N SER A 269 -14.07 16.90 -5.87
CA SER A 269 -13.92 17.87 -6.97
C SER A 269 -13.81 19.31 -6.47
N ASP A 270 -13.91 19.51 -5.15
CA ASP A 270 -13.78 20.80 -4.46
C ASP A 270 -12.32 21.18 -4.17
N ILE A 271 -11.40 20.24 -4.34
CA ILE A 271 -9.96 20.40 -4.12
C ILE A 271 -9.20 19.94 -5.38
N SER A 272 -8.21 20.73 -5.81
CA SER A 272 -7.38 20.33 -6.95
C SER A 272 -6.46 19.16 -6.58
N PRO A 273 -6.05 18.32 -7.55
CA PRO A 273 -5.08 17.24 -7.32
C PRO A 273 -3.81 17.71 -6.60
N ALA A 274 -3.26 18.86 -7.03
CA ALA A 274 -2.08 19.45 -6.41
C ALA A 274 -2.32 19.88 -4.96
N ALA A 275 -3.43 20.56 -4.69
CA ALA A 275 -3.78 21.00 -3.33
C ALA A 275 -4.07 19.81 -2.40
N PHE A 276 -4.71 18.76 -2.92
CA PHE A 276 -4.96 17.53 -2.18
C PHE A 276 -3.65 16.83 -1.78
N ILE A 277 -2.71 16.69 -2.72
CA ILE A 277 -1.40 16.10 -2.44
C ILE A 277 -0.64 16.94 -1.40
N ALA A 278 -0.66 18.27 -1.53
CA ALA A 278 -0.02 19.17 -0.58
C ALA A 278 -0.59 19.00 0.84
N GLU A 279 -1.91 18.96 0.99
CA GLU A 279 -2.58 18.73 2.27
C GLU A 279 -2.26 17.33 2.82
N LEU A 280 -2.30 16.29 1.98
CA LEU A 280 -1.96 14.93 2.36
C LEU A 280 -0.52 14.84 2.89
N HIS A 281 0.43 15.44 2.16
CA HIS A 281 1.84 15.48 2.51
C HIS A 281 2.08 16.29 3.78
N GLN A 282 1.45 17.46 3.95
CA GLN A 282 1.55 18.26 5.16
C GLN A 282 1.04 17.50 6.38
N ARG A 283 -0.11 16.81 6.27
CA ARG A 283 -0.65 16.01 7.38
C ARG A 283 0.22 14.80 7.69
N TRP A 284 0.77 14.16 6.67
CA TRP A 284 1.74 13.09 6.82
C TRP A 284 3.00 13.59 7.56
N LEU A 285 3.57 14.73 7.15
CA LEU A 285 4.67 15.40 7.85
C LEU A 285 4.29 15.80 9.29
N ALA A 286 3.06 16.25 9.55
CA ALA A 286 2.65 16.57 10.92
C ALA A 286 2.62 15.33 11.83
N ARG A 287 2.23 14.17 11.29
CA ARG A 287 2.20 12.89 12.02
C ARG A 287 3.59 12.31 12.24
N HIS A 288 4.47 12.38 11.24
CA HIS A 288 5.77 11.70 11.29
C HIS A 288 6.94 12.66 11.55
N GLY A 289 6.80 13.95 11.26
CA GLY A 289 7.81 15.00 11.49
C GLY A 289 7.82 15.56 12.92
N ALA A 290 6.74 15.42 13.69
CA ALA A 290 6.76 15.70 15.13
C ALA A 290 7.54 14.65 15.94
N VAL A 291 7.87 13.50 15.32
CA VAL A 291 8.60 12.39 15.94
C VAL A 291 10.13 12.59 15.86
N ASP A 292 10.62 13.40 14.92
CA ASP A 292 12.06 13.60 14.68
C ASP A 292 12.77 14.53 15.69
N ALA A 293 12.03 15.25 16.54
CA ALA A 293 12.63 16.21 17.50
C ALA A 293 12.82 15.66 18.93
N SER A 294 12.36 14.44 19.26
CA SER A 294 12.48 13.97 20.65
C SER A 294 12.52 12.47 20.89
N VAL A 295 12.86 11.62 19.92
CA VAL A 295 13.26 10.24 20.24
C VAL A 295 14.29 9.77 19.22
N SER A 296 15.56 9.71 19.63
CA SER A 296 16.54 8.88 18.92
C SER A 296 15.94 7.48 18.75
N PRO A 297 15.86 6.90 17.55
CA PRO A 297 15.29 5.57 17.38
C PRO A 297 16.22 4.57 18.05
N GLN A 298 15.96 4.29 19.33
CA GLN A 298 16.32 3.00 19.90
C GLN A 298 15.48 1.99 19.13
N THR A 299 16.06 1.48 18.05
CA THR A 299 15.60 0.26 17.43
C THR A 299 15.61 -0.78 18.55
N GLU A 300 14.46 -1.09 19.14
CA GLU A 300 14.32 -2.28 19.99
C GLU A 300 14.59 -3.48 19.06
N VAL A 301 15.87 -3.87 19.05
CA VAL A 301 16.39 -5.04 18.38
C VAL A 301 15.64 -6.24 18.95
N ILE A 302 14.99 -7.04 18.10
CA ILE A 302 14.43 -8.33 18.53
C ILE A 302 15.58 -9.10 19.19
N PRO A 303 15.48 -9.43 20.49
CA PRO A 303 16.58 -10.09 21.16
C PRO A 303 16.89 -11.43 20.48
N LEU A 304 18.16 -11.64 20.11
CA LEU A 304 18.65 -12.95 19.71
C LEU A 304 18.35 -13.93 20.87
N ASN A 305 17.73 -15.07 20.56
CA ASN A 305 17.24 -16.09 21.52
C ASN A 305 15.99 -15.69 22.35
N THR A 306 14.99 -15.05 21.72
CA THR A 306 13.69 -14.83 22.36
C THR A 306 13.03 -16.15 22.81
N LEU A 307 12.90 -16.34 24.12
CA LEU A 307 12.25 -17.51 24.73
C LEU A 307 10.72 -17.37 24.70
N PHE A 308 10.19 -16.24 25.16
CA PHE A 308 8.75 -15.95 25.16
C PHE A 308 8.45 -14.74 24.29
N PHE A 309 7.55 -14.89 23.31
CA PHE A 309 6.93 -13.76 22.63
C PHE A 309 5.49 -13.60 23.10
N ILE A 310 5.18 -12.47 23.73
CA ILE A 310 3.86 -12.14 24.27
C ILE A 310 3.11 -11.28 23.26
N SER A 311 2.09 -11.85 22.61
CA SER A 311 1.19 -11.16 21.68
C SER A 311 -0.09 -10.76 22.41
N TYR A 312 -0.51 -9.50 22.31
CA TYR A 312 -1.64 -8.96 23.08
C TYR A 312 -2.29 -7.79 22.35
N CYS A 313 -3.56 -7.49 22.66
CA CYS A 313 -4.18 -6.28 22.17
C CYS A 313 -3.75 -5.09 23.03
N ARG A 314 -3.09 -4.10 22.43
CA ARG A 314 -2.48 -3.01 23.19
C ARG A 314 -3.46 -2.19 24.03
N THR A 315 -4.60 -1.82 23.46
CA THR A 315 -5.56 -0.93 24.13
C THR A 315 -6.18 -1.57 25.39
N PRO A 316 -6.72 -2.80 25.36
CA PRO A 316 -7.28 -3.42 26.56
C PRO A 316 -6.27 -4.23 27.39
N ASP A 317 -5.25 -4.85 26.79
CA ASP A 317 -4.48 -5.91 27.45
C ASP A 317 -3.09 -5.50 27.91
N PHE A 318 -2.62 -4.28 27.60
CA PHE A 318 -1.28 -3.82 28.00
C PHE A 318 -0.99 -3.99 29.50
N PRO A 319 -1.89 -3.63 30.44
CA PRO A 319 -1.63 -3.81 31.87
C PRO A 319 -1.43 -5.28 32.27
N ALA A 320 -2.23 -6.19 31.68
CA ALA A 320 -2.11 -7.63 31.94
C ALA A 320 -0.81 -8.18 31.36
N ALA A 321 -0.46 -7.76 30.15
CA ALA A 321 0.75 -8.22 29.49
C ALA A 321 2.03 -7.73 30.20
N ALA A 322 2.04 -6.50 30.72
CA ALA A 322 3.15 -6.00 31.54
C ALA A 322 3.34 -6.81 32.84
N LYS A 323 2.25 -7.14 33.54
CA LYS A 323 2.29 -7.99 34.74
C LYS A 323 2.74 -9.42 34.46
N LEU A 324 2.38 -9.94 33.29
CA LEU A 324 2.84 -11.25 32.86
C LEU A 324 4.35 -11.26 32.60
N VAL A 325 4.89 -10.20 31.99
CA VAL A 325 6.34 -10.04 31.84
C VAL A 325 7.03 -10.05 33.19
N GLU A 326 6.52 -9.30 34.17
CA GLU A 326 7.06 -9.32 35.54
C GLU A 326 7.01 -10.71 36.16
N SER A 327 5.92 -11.44 35.93
CA SER A 327 5.76 -12.83 36.38
C SER A 327 6.81 -13.74 35.74
N LEU A 328 7.05 -13.66 34.42
CA LEU A 328 8.09 -14.44 33.74
C LEU A 328 9.50 -14.11 34.25
N LYS A 329 9.80 -12.84 34.51
CA LYS A 329 11.07 -12.42 35.09
C LYS A 329 11.28 -13.01 36.49
N SER A 330 10.23 -13.03 37.32
CA SER A 330 10.28 -13.65 38.65
C SER A 330 10.55 -15.16 38.60
N LEU A 331 10.29 -15.80 37.45
CA LEU A 331 10.57 -17.23 37.20
C LEU A 331 11.99 -17.47 36.61
N GLY A 332 12.82 -16.44 36.50
CA GLY A 332 14.21 -16.54 36.04
C GLY A 332 14.40 -16.42 34.52
N VAL A 333 13.43 -15.84 33.81
CA VAL A 333 13.59 -15.46 32.40
C VAL A 333 14.24 -14.08 32.32
N ALA A 334 15.34 -13.95 31.57
CA ALA A 334 16.03 -12.68 31.43
C ALA A 334 15.25 -11.70 30.54
N ASP A 335 15.49 -10.40 30.71
CA ASP A 335 14.81 -9.34 29.96
C ASP A 335 14.98 -9.48 28.45
N ASN A 336 16.16 -9.93 27.99
CA ASN A 336 16.48 -10.19 26.59
C ASN A 336 15.91 -11.53 26.07
N GLU A 337 15.22 -12.31 26.88
CA GLU A 337 14.57 -13.55 26.45
C GLU A 337 13.06 -13.37 26.34
N ILE A 338 12.54 -12.23 26.76
CA ILE A 338 11.12 -11.88 26.67
C ILE A 338 10.98 -10.80 25.61
N TRP A 339 10.26 -11.13 24.55
CA TRP A 339 9.79 -10.13 23.62
C TRP A 339 8.34 -9.78 23.95
N PHE A 340 8.14 -8.53 24.34
CA PHE A 340 6.86 -7.93 24.67
C PHE A 340 7.00 -6.47 24.26
N ASP A 341 6.31 -6.07 23.20
CA ASP A 341 6.49 -4.76 22.60
C ASP A 341 6.03 -3.63 23.55
N LYS A 342 6.97 -2.86 24.08
CA LYS A 342 6.69 -1.73 24.98
C LYS A 342 6.59 -0.40 24.24
N SER A 343 6.94 -0.37 22.95
CA SER A 343 7.20 0.87 22.25
C SER A 343 5.91 1.50 21.71
N ALA A 344 5.71 2.78 22.03
CA ALA A 344 4.59 3.57 21.53
C ALA A 344 4.77 4.04 20.09
N ILE A 345 5.20 3.14 19.20
CA ILE A 345 5.54 3.47 17.82
C ILE A 345 4.57 2.78 16.87
N GLU A 346 4.15 3.56 15.88
CA GLU A 346 3.09 3.38 14.89
C GLU A 346 2.81 1.93 14.43
N PRO A 347 1.52 1.50 14.38
CA PRO A 347 1.15 0.31 13.62
C PRO A 347 1.40 0.58 12.12
N GLY A 348 2.48 0.03 11.59
CA GLY A 348 2.86 0.09 10.17
C GLY A 348 3.54 -1.20 9.68
N GLN A 349 4.01 -1.26 8.43
CA GLN A 349 4.61 -2.49 7.86
C GLN A 349 5.86 -2.99 8.63
N ASN A 350 6.73 -2.10 9.11
CA ASN A 350 7.89 -2.48 9.91
C ASN A 350 7.51 -3.12 11.24
N PHE A 351 6.42 -2.66 11.87
CA PHE A 351 5.87 -3.26 13.07
C PHE A 351 5.35 -4.68 12.81
N ARG A 352 4.63 -4.85 11.70
CA ARG A 352 4.11 -6.15 11.27
C ARG A 352 5.23 -7.16 10.96
N GLU A 353 6.26 -6.75 10.23
CA GLU A 353 7.40 -7.61 9.92
C GLU A 353 8.17 -7.99 11.18
N ARG A 354 8.31 -7.07 12.15
CA ARG A 354 8.87 -7.38 13.47
C ARG A 354 8.06 -8.46 14.17
N ILE A 355 6.72 -8.35 14.17
CA ILE A 355 5.83 -9.37 14.73
C ILE A 355 6.03 -10.71 14.05
N LEU A 356 5.96 -10.78 12.72
CA LEU A 356 6.17 -12.04 11.99
C LEU A 356 7.56 -12.63 12.24
N LYS A 357 8.60 -11.80 12.29
CA LYS A 357 9.96 -12.23 12.62
C LYS A 357 10.02 -12.79 14.04
N GLY A 358 9.43 -12.11 15.02
CA GLY A 358 9.36 -12.62 16.38
C GLY A 358 8.56 -13.91 16.50
N ILE A 359 7.43 -14.06 15.78
CA ILE A 359 6.68 -15.32 15.67
C ILE A 359 7.55 -16.41 15.06
N ARG A 360 8.49 -16.11 14.17
CA ARG A 360 9.40 -17.09 13.54
C ARG A 360 10.63 -17.42 14.39
N THR A 361 11.08 -16.51 15.25
CA THR A 361 12.30 -16.70 16.04
C THR A 361 12.04 -17.10 17.48
N CYS A 362 10.86 -16.83 18.04
CA CYS A 362 10.58 -17.14 19.44
C CYS A 362 10.53 -18.66 19.71
N ARG A 363 10.79 -19.06 20.94
CA ARG A 363 10.63 -20.46 21.38
C ARG A 363 9.18 -20.79 21.69
N TYR A 364 8.52 -19.92 22.46
CA TYR A 364 7.12 -20.00 22.87
C TYR A 364 6.37 -18.73 22.45
N PHE A 365 5.25 -18.90 21.76
CA PHE A 365 4.33 -17.84 21.38
C PHE A 365 3.15 -17.82 22.35
N VAL A 366 2.92 -16.68 23.00
CA VAL A 366 1.94 -16.50 24.07
C VAL A 366 0.91 -15.44 23.66
N PRO A 367 -0.18 -15.83 22.96
CA PRO A 367 -1.26 -14.91 22.65
C PRO A 367 -2.15 -14.70 23.88
N LEU A 368 -2.33 -13.44 24.27
CA LEU A 368 -3.25 -13.04 25.33
C LEU A 368 -4.66 -12.92 24.77
N ILE A 369 -5.60 -13.48 25.52
CA ILE A 369 -7.00 -13.60 25.13
C ILE A 369 -7.82 -12.89 26.21
N SER A 370 -8.57 -11.89 25.78
CA SER A 370 -9.50 -11.15 26.61
C SER A 370 -10.79 -10.88 25.86
N SER A 371 -11.88 -10.77 26.62
CA SER A 371 -13.21 -10.44 26.14
C SER A 371 -13.24 -9.07 25.45
N SER A 372 -12.42 -8.14 25.94
CA SER A 372 -12.28 -6.79 25.37
C SER A 372 -11.58 -6.82 24.01
N ALA A 373 -10.53 -7.64 23.85
CA ALA A 373 -9.88 -7.85 22.56
C ALA A 373 -10.77 -8.63 21.58
N ASP A 374 -11.54 -9.61 22.08
CA ASP A 374 -12.49 -10.42 21.30
C ASP A 374 -13.70 -9.62 20.77
N GLN A 375 -13.83 -8.34 21.10
CA GLN A 375 -14.82 -7.42 20.53
C GLN A 375 -14.26 -6.48 19.43
N LEU A 376 -12.94 -6.25 19.34
CA LEU A 376 -12.29 -5.30 18.40
C LEU A 376 -12.12 -5.83 16.95
N ASP A 377 -12.32 -5.00 15.93
CA ASP A 377 -12.44 -5.39 14.50
C ASP A 377 -11.35 -6.35 13.92
N GLU A 378 -11.76 -7.21 12.96
CA GLU A 378 -11.21 -8.54 12.61
C GLU A 378 -9.76 -8.63 12.04
N LYS A 379 -9.14 -7.53 11.58
CA LYS A 379 -8.04 -7.64 10.59
C LYS A 379 -6.64 -7.87 11.16
N PHE A 380 -6.37 -7.53 12.42
CA PHE A 380 -5.01 -7.59 12.96
C PHE A 380 -4.62 -8.99 13.47
N PHE A 381 -5.43 -9.60 14.35
CA PHE A 381 -5.07 -10.85 15.03
C PHE A 381 -5.10 -12.09 14.14
N ARG A 382 -6.01 -12.14 13.15
CA ARG A 382 -6.17 -13.33 12.31
C ARG A 382 -4.90 -13.72 11.57
N ARG A 383 -4.14 -12.75 11.05
CA ARG A 383 -2.95 -13.08 10.26
C ARG A 383 -1.78 -13.52 11.15
N GLU A 384 -1.62 -12.94 12.32
CA GLU A 384 -0.59 -13.34 13.30
C GLU A 384 -0.87 -14.74 13.86
N TRP A 385 -2.13 -15.01 14.22
CA TRP A 385 -2.54 -16.33 14.70
C TRP A 385 -2.46 -17.40 13.60
N ASN A 386 -2.78 -17.05 12.34
CA ASN A 386 -2.58 -17.96 11.21
C ASN A 386 -1.10 -18.28 10.98
N GLU A 387 -0.20 -17.31 11.10
CA GLU A 387 1.24 -17.55 10.98
C GLU A 387 1.77 -18.39 12.14
N ALA A 388 1.27 -18.18 13.36
CA ALA A 388 1.58 -19.03 14.51
C ALA A 388 1.03 -20.47 14.34
N LEU A 389 -0.16 -20.62 13.75
CA LEU A 389 -0.76 -21.91 13.39
C LEU A 389 0.03 -22.64 12.29
N ASP A 390 0.46 -21.93 11.25
CA ASP A 390 1.25 -22.54 10.17
C ASP A 390 2.65 -22.92 10.66
N ARG A 391 3.24 -22.11 11.54
CA ARG A 391 4.48 -22.48 12.23
C ARG A 391 4.28 -23.67 13.17
N SER A 392 3.16 -23.76 13.90
CA SER A 392 2.91 -24.88 14.82
C SER A 392 2.80 -26.21 14.07
N LYS A 393 2.20 -26.24 12.88
CA LYS A 393 2.17 -27.44 12.00
C LYS A 393 3.56 -27.94 11.61
N SER A 394 4.54 -27.02 11.51
CA SER A 394 5.92 -27.33 11.14
C SER A 394 6.79 -27.74 12.35
N ILE A 395 6.26 -27.64 13.57
CA ILE A 395 6.97 -27.97 14.81
C ILE A 395 6.43 -29.31 15.33
N GLN A 396 7.23 -30.37 15.21
CA GLN A 396 6.88 -31.69 15.74
C GLN A 396 7.49 -31.89 17.14
N GLY A 397 6.70 -32.43 18.08
CA GLY A 397 7.20 -32.93 19.36
C GLY A 397 7.51 -31.89 20.44
N ARG A 398 7.09 -30.62 20.29
CA ARG A 398 7.21 -29.61 21.37
C ARG A 398 6.07 -28.59 21.36
N THR A 399 5.76 -28.05 22.54
CA THR A 399 4.84 -26.92 22.70
C THR A 399 5.43 -25.66 22.04
N PHE A 400 4.60 -24.96 21.27
CA PHE A 400 4.96 -23.69 20.64
C PHE A 400 3.98 -22.59 21.03
N VAL A 401 2.67 -22.82 20.85
CA VAL A 401 1.63 -21.85 21.20
C VAL A 401 1.11 -22.13 22.62
N ILE A 402 1.01 -21.08 23.44
CA ILE A 402 0.50 -21.13 24.81
C ILE A 402 -0.57 -20.04 24.93
N PRO A 403 -1.83 -20.32 24.54
CA PRO A 403 -2.89 -19.33 24.64
C PRO A 403 -3.17 -19.01 26.11
N MET A 404 -3.37 -17.74 26.42
CA MET A 404 -3.54 -17.31 27.81
C MET A 404 -4.69 -16.35 28.01
N ILE A 405 -5.64 -16.78 28.83
CA ILE A 405 -6.81 -16.00 29.20
C ILE A 405 -6.43 -15.04 30.32
N VAL A 406 -6.63 -13.74 30.08
CA VAL A 406 -6.33 -12.67 31.05
C VAL A 406 -7.58 -12.09 31.72
N ASP A 407 -8.77 -12.55 31.32
CA ASP A 407 -10.01 -12.21 32.02
C ASP A 407 -10.11 -12.88 33.39
N GLN A 408 -10.97 -12.34 34.25
CA GLN A 408 -11.23 -12.90 35.58
C GLN A 408 -11.84 -14.31 35.50
N ALA A 409 -12.78 -14.50 34.59
CA ALA A 409 -13.40 -15.80 34.33
C ALA A 409 -12.54 -16.63 33.37
N TYR A 410 -12.32 -17.89 33.71
CA TYR A 410 -11.73 -18.86 32.81
C TYR A 410 -12.82 -19.57 32.02
N ASP A 411 -12.99 -19.18 30.75
CA ASP A 411 -13.89 -19.85 29.81
C ASP A 411 -13.31 -19.70 28.38
N PRO A 412 -12.60 -20.72 27.85
CA PRO A 412 -12.10 -20.70 26.48
C PRO A 412 -13.20 -20.69 25.41
N GLU A 413 -14.40 -21.17 25.71
CA GLU A 413 -15.48 -21.31 24.73
C GLU A 413 -16.13 -19.97 24.40
N GLN A 414 -16.14 -19.02 25.35
CA GLN A 414 -16.76 -17.71 25.17
C GLN A 414 -16.11 -16.86 24.05
N TYR A 415 -14.84 -17.10 23.71
CA TYR A 415 -14.10 -16.29 22.75
C TYR A 415 -14.38 -16.74 21.31
N GLN A 416 -15.04 -15.90 20.53
CA GLN A 416 -15.49 -16.26 19.18
C GLN A 416 -14.35 -16.30 18.17
N ARG A 417 -13.28 -15.52 18.40
CA ARG A 417 -12.23 -15.32 17.39
C ARG A 417 -11.03 -16.23 17.58
N VAL A 418 -10.94 -16.92 18.71
CA VAL A 418 -9.91 -17.93 18.97
C VAL A 418 -10.06 -19.08 17.97
N PRO A 419 -8.99 -19.49 17.25
CA PRO A 419 -9.06 -20.56 16.27
C PRO A 419 -9.59 -21.85 16.89
N ARG A 420 -10.46 -22.57 16.16
CA ARG A 420 -11.03 -23.84 16.63
C ARG A 420 -9.94 -24.87 16.89
N GLU A 421 -8.92 -24.88 16.05
CA GLU A 421 -7.74 -25.73 16.19
C GLU A 421 -7.02 -25.52 17.53
N TRP A 422 -7.07 -24.33 18.12
CA TRP A 422 -6.52 -24.10 19.46
C TRP A 422 -7.47 -24.61 20.54
N LYS A 423 -8.77 -24.34 20.42
CA LYS A 423 -9.77 -24.84 21.38
C LYS A 423 -9.78 -26.37 21.47
N ASP A 424 -9.60 -27.04 20.34
CA ASP A 424 -9.67 -28.49 20.24
C ASP A 424 -8.36 -29.19 20.69
N ALA A 425 -7.21 -28.53 20.54
CA ALA A 425 -5.90 -29.20 20.64
C ALA A 425 -4.92 -28.60 21.66
N LEU A 426 -5.20 -27.43 22.25
CA LEU A 426 -4.29 -26.76 23.18
C LEU A 426 -4.94 -26.53 24.55
N ASP A 427 -4.13 -26.66 25.60
CA ASP A 427 -4.50 -26.22 26.95
C ASP A 427 -4.28 -24.71 27.09
N PHE A 428 -5.26 -24.02 27.68
CA PHE A 428 -5.22 -22.57 27.88
C PHE A 428 -4.67 -22.25 29.28
N GLY A 429 -3.70 -21.34 29.34
CA GLY A 429 -3.25 -20.74 30.58
C GLY A 429 -4.29 -19.75 31.13
N HIS A 430 -4.34 -19.60 32.44
CA HIS A 430 -5.16 -18.58 33.11
C HIS A 430 -4.27 -17.64 33.92
N ALA A 431 -4.27 -16.37 33.52
CA ALA A 431 -3.52 -15.30 34.15
C ALA A 431 -4.39 -14.06 34.33
N PRO A 432 -5.39 -14.09 35.24
CA PRO A 432 -6.33 -12.99 35.41
C PRO A 432 -5.58 -11.69 35.73
N GLY A 433 -5.80 -10.67 34.91
CA GLY A 433 -5.09 -9.40 35.01
C GLY A 433 -3.57 -9.50 34.84
N GLY A 434 -3.07 -10.56 34.20
CA GLY A 434 -1.64 -10.77 33.94
C GLY A 434 -0.89 -11.58 34.99
N VAL A 435 -1.56 -12.08 36.02
CA VAL A 435 -0.92 -12.87 37.09
C VAL A 435 -1.26 -14.35 36.91
N PRO A 436 -0.31 -15.22 36.50
CA PRO A 436 -0.59 -16.62 36.28
C PRO A 436 -1.07 -17.32 37.56
N ASN A 437 -2.12 -18.14 37.46
CA ASN A 437 -2.56 -19.00 38.55
C ASN A 437 -1.54 -20.12 38.84
N GLU A 438 -1.75 -20.92 39.88
CA GLU A 438 -0.82 -21.98 40.28
C GLU A 438 -0.50 -22.98 39.15
N GLN A 439 -1.53 -23.42 38.41
CA GLN A 439 -1.38 -24.36 37.30
C GLN A 439 -0.55 -23.76 36.15
N THR A 440 -0.86 -22.52 35.77
CA THR A 440 -0.15 -21.81 34.70
C THR A 440 1.30 -21.53 35.11
N ASN A 441 1.54 -21.14 36.37
CA ASN A 441 2.89 -20.98 36.91
C ASN A 441 3.68 -22.29 36.88
N ALA A 442 3.07 -23.44 37.21
CA ALA A 442 3.72 -24.74 37.14
C ALA A 442 4.09 -25.11 35.70
N LEU A 443 3.21 -24.83 34.72
CA LEU A 443 3.48 -24.99 33.30
C LEU A 443 4.67 -24.13 32.84
N LEU A 444 4.64 -22.83 33.14
CA LEU A 444 5.73 -21.90 32.77
C LEU A 444 7.07 -22.35 33.36
N LYS A 445 7.11 -22.74 34.63
CA LYS A 445 8.32 -23.30 35.27
C LYS A 445 8.84 -24.55 34.56
N LYS A 446 7.95 -25.47 34.18
CA LYS A 446 8.31 -26.69 33.44
C LYS A 446 8.93 -26.36 32.09
N LEU A 447 8.34 -25.44 31.35
CA LEU A 447 8.81 -24.99 30.04
C LEU A 447 10.18 -24.32 30.14
N ILE A 448 10.36 -23.39 31.08
CA ILE A 448 11.64 -22.71 31.33
C ILE A 448 12.73 -23.75 31.67
N ARG A 449 12.45 -24.67 32.60
CA ARG A 449 13.41 -25.72 32.99
C ARG A 449 13.83 -26.60 31.80
N SER A 450 12.89 -26.96 30.93
CA SER A 450 13.18 -27.80 29.77
C SER A 450 14.10 -27.13 28.75
N GLU A 451 14.09 -25.80 28.65
CA GLU A 451 15.00 -25.06 27.76
C GLU A 451 16.38 -24.91 28.40
N ARG A 452 16.44 -24.58 29.70
CA ARG A 452 17.71 -24.48 30.43
C ARG A 452 18.51 -25.79 30.48
N GLN A 453 17.83 -26.94 30.42
CA GLN A 453 18.48 -28.26 30.35
C GLN A 453 18.98 -28.63 28.96
N ARG A 454 18.58 -27.92 27.90
CA ARG A 454 19.03 -28.16 26.51
C ARG A 454 20.27 -27.35 26.14
N ASP A 455 20.54 -26.26 26.86
CA ASP A 455 21.69 -25.37 26.65
C ASP A 455 22.96 -25.80 27.42
N ILE A 456 22.90 -26.93 28.14
CA ILE A 456 24.00 -27.62 28.82
C ILE A 456 24.28 -28.91 28.04
#